data_AF-A0A1C4HZB4-F1
#
_entry.id   AF-A0A1C4HZB4-F1
#
_cell.length_a   1.000
_cell.length_b   1.000
_cell.length_c   1.000
_cell.angle_alpha   90.00
_cell.angle_beta   90.00
_cell.angle_gamma   90.00
#
_symmetry.space_group_name_H-M   'P 1'
#
loop_
_entity.id
_entity.type
_entity.pdbx_description
1 polymer ?
#
loop_
_entity_poly.entity_id
_entity_poly.type
_entity_poly.pdbx_seq_one_letter_code
_entity_poly.pdbx_strand_id
1 'polypeptide(L)'
;MLQCTAVTPVPYAEALLALATMEGGPEHAPDVLAPDEFLLCELGEHDESAEHAAYLWAAETPGVDQDLWLLWTGTGAHRVYRLAVLPLCPARLRNLATRTVTLCAYFDHHPAPHSFHVTDPLGDLIASPDGTDEP
;
A
#
# COMPACT_ATOMS: atom_id res chain seq x y z
N MET A 1 11.36 13.58 2.59
CA MET A 1 10.78 12.26 2.43
C MET A 1 10.20 11.86 3.77
N LEU A 2 8.91 12.13 3.97
CA LEU A 2 8.24 11.81 5.22
C LEU A 2 7.65 10.41 5.07
N GLN A 3 8.25 9.43 5.73
CA GLN A 3 7.65 8.11 5.84
C GLN A 3 6.50 8.17 6.85
N CYS A 4 5.34 7.62 6.51
CA CYS A 4 4.26 7.45 7.47
C CYS A 4 4.73 6.59 8.65
N THR A 5 4.40 7.02 9.87
CA THR A 5 4.77 6.32 11.11
C THR A 5 3.57 5.68 11.81
N ALA A 6 2.44 5.55 11.11
CA ALA A 6 1.24 4.93 11.66
C ALA A 6 1.50 3.43 11.92
N VAL A 7 1.16 2.98 13.12
CA VAL A 7 1.30 1.57 13.53
C VAL A 7 -0.03 1.01 13.98
N THR A 8 -0.20 -0.30 13.85
CA THR A 8 -1.44 -0.99 14.20
C THR A 8 -1.15 -2.41 14.70
N PRO A 9 -1.80 -2.90 15.79
CA PRO A 9 -1.69 -4.30 16.16
C PRO A 9 -2.36 -5.18 15.10
N VAL A 10 -1.79 -6.34 14.79
CA VAL A 10 -2.40 -7.28 13.86
C VAL A 10 -3.69 -7.85 14.49
N PRO A 11 -4.83 -7.83 13.79
CA PRO A 11 -6.02 -8.56 14.21
C PRO A 11 -5.76 -10.08 14.07
N TYR A 12 -5.11 -10.66 15.07
CA TYR A 12 -4.43 -11.96 14.94
C TYR A 12 -5.34 -13.10 14.45
N ALA A 13 -6.52 -13.27 15.03
CA ALA A 13 -7.43 -14.34 14.66
C ALA A 13 -7.96 -14.17 13.23
N GLU A 14 -8.33 -12.95 12.85
CA GLU A 14 -8.80 -12.62 11.51
C GLU A 14 -7.69 -12.75 10.47
N ALA A 15 -6.47 -12.36 10.82
CA ALA A 15 -5.29 -12.47 9.96
C ALA A 15 -4.91 -13.94 9.72
N LEU A 16 -4.91 -14.78 10.75
CA LEU A 16 -4.73 -16.23 10.59
C LEU A 16 -5.79 -16.85 9.68
N LEU A 17 -7.05 -16.44 9.84
CA LEU A 17 -8.14 -16.91 8.98
C LEU A 17 -7.93 -16.46 7.53
N ALA A 18 -7.56 -15.20 7.30
CA ALA A 18 -7.29 -14.69 5.96
C ALA A 18 -6.12 -15.42 5.29
N LEU A 19 -5.01 -15.62 6.02
CA LEU A 19 -3.85 -16.39 5.55
C LEU A 19 -4.22 -17.83 5.20
N ALA A 20 -4.97 -18.52 6.07
CA ALA A 20 -5.34 -19.92 5.88
C ALA A 20 -6.37 -20.14 4.74
N THR A 21 -7.09 -19.09 4.33
CA THR A 21 -8.14 -19.18 3.30
C THR A 21 -7.74 -18.54 1.97
N MET A 22 -6.62 -17.82 1.93
CA MET A 22 -6.07 -17.21 0.73
C MET A 22 -5.55 -18.26 -0.25
N GLU A 23 -5.86 -18.11 -1.54
CA GLU A 23 -5.21 -18.88 -2.60
C GLU A 23 -3.71 -18.52 -2.67
N GLY A 24 -2.84 -19.53 -2.58
CA GLY A 24 -1.40 -19.31 -2.44
C GLY A 24 -0.98 -18.78 -1.05
N GLY A 25 -1.85 -18.86 -0.05
CA GLY A 25 -1.49 -18.62 1.34
C GLY A 25 -0.45 -19.63 1.87
N PRO A 26 0.13 -19.36 3.05
CA PRO A 26 1.10 -20.25 3.67
C PRO A 26 0.49 -21.63 4.01
N GLU A 27 1.31 -22.69 4.00
CA GLU A 27 0.86 -24.03 4.43
C GLU A 27 0.34 -24.04 5.87
N HIS A 28 0.98 -23.24 6.75
CA HIS A 28 0.56 -23.08 8.14
C HIS A 28 0.64 -21.60 8.56
N ALA A 29 -0.51 -20.92 8.62
CA ALA A 29 -0.58 -19.49 8.95
C ALA A 29 0.14 -19.09 10.27
N PRO A 30 0.08 -19.88 11.36
CA PRO A 30 0.82 -19.56 12.59
C PRO A 30 2.35 -19.58 12.47
N ASP A 31 2.92 -20.19 11.42
CA ASP A 31 4.38 -20.18 11.21
C ASP A 31 4.89 -18.86 10.66
N VAL A 32 4.00 -18.04 10.07
CA VAL A 32 4.36 -16.79 9.39
C VAL A 32 3.81 -15.54 10.08
N LEU A 33 2.98 -15.72 11.12
CA LEU A 33 2.38 -14.64 11.88
C LEU A 33 2.36 -14.99 13.38
N ALA A 34 3.06 -14.20 14.20
CA ALA A 34 3.05 -14.35 15.65
C ALA A 34 1.92 -13.54 16.32
N PRO A 35 1.45 -13.96 17.51
CA PRO A 35 0.54 -13.16 18.31
C PRO A 35 1.20 -11.84 18.78
N ASP A 36 0.37 -10.83 19.05
CA ASP A 36 0.79 -9.51 19.54
C ASP A 36 1.75 -8.74 18.60
N GLU A 37 1.80 -9.11 17.32
CA GLU A 37 2.55 -8.37 16.31
C GLU A 37 1.92 -6.99 16.01
N PHE A 38 2.80 -6.06 15.67
CA PHE A 38 2.43 -4.72 15.22
C PHE A 38 3.02 -4.48 13.83
N LEU A 39 2.21 -3.89 12.94
CA LEU A 39 2.64 -3.48 11.61
C LEU A 39 2.80 -1.97 11.55
N LEU A 40 3.78 -1.53 10.76
CA LEU A 40 4.01 -0.15 10.37
C LEU A 40 3.41 0.07 8.97
N CYS A 41 2.79 1.23 8.73
CA CYS A 41 2.32 1.60 7.40
C CYS A 41 3.48 1.61 6.40
N GLU A 42 3.31 0.90 5.29
CA GLU A 42 4.33 0.73 4.26
C GLU A 42 4.19 1.72 3.10
N LEU A 43 3.07 2.46 3.00
CA LEU A 43 2.72 3.31 1.86
C LEU A 43 3.55 4.61 1.71
N GLY A 44 4.59 4.81 2.53
CA GLY A 44 5.41 6.03 2.47
C GLY A 44 4.61 7.29 2.83
N GLU A 45 4.82 8.38 2.10
CA GLU A 45 4.10 9.65 2.29
C GLU A 45 2.73 9.56 1.59
N HIS A 46 1.65 9.81 2.34
CA HIS A 46 0.28 9.87 1.82
C HIS A 46 -0.56 10.81 2.70
N ASP A 47 -1.67 11.32 2.16
CA ASP A 47 -2.57 12.19 2.93
C ASP A 47 -3.44 11.40 3.93
N GLU A 48 -4.15 12.14 4.79
CA GLU A 48 -5.03 11.58 5.82
C GLU A 48 -6.33 10.96 5.27
N SER A 49 -6.65 11.20 3.99
CA SER A 49 -7.83 10.61 3.34
C SER A 49 -7.56 9.17 2.87
N ALA A 50 -6.30 8.83 2.65
CA ALA A 50 -5.88 7.49 2.30
C ALA A 50 -5.82 6.56 3.52
N GLU A 51 -6.24 5.31 3.32
CA GLU A 51 -6.02 4.26 4.32
C GLU A 51 -4.53 3.98 4.46
N HIS A 52 -4.09 3.69 5.68
CA HIS A 52 -2.80 3.07 5.90
C HIS A 52 -2.84 1.62 5.41
N ALA A 53 -1.71 1.08 5.00
CA ALA A 53 -1.62 -0.32 4.61
C ALA A 53 -0.26 -0.93 4.95
N ALA A 54 -0.28 -2.21 5.28
CA ALA A 54 0.90 -3.02 5.54
C ALA A 54 0.73 -4.40 4.92
N TYR A 55 1.82 -4.91 4.35
CA TYR A 55 1.88 -6.21 3.71
C TYR A 55 1.87 -7.33 4.74
N LEU A 56 1.21 -8.44 4.41
CA LEU A 56 1.19 -9.65 5.24
C LEU A 56 1.75 -10.88 4.52
N TRP A 57 1.39 -11.09 3.25
CA TRP A 57 1.76 -12.30 2.52
C TRP A 57 1.63 -12.13 1.01
N ALA A 58 2.44 -12.85 0.24
CA ALA A 58 2.35 -12.90 -1.22
C ALA A 58 1.92 -14.29 -1.64
N ALA A 59 0.98 -14.40 -2.58
CA ALA A 59 0.51 -15.68 -3.07
C ALA A 59 1.68 -16.51 -3.64
N GLU A 60 1.93 -17.71 -3.10
CA GLU A 60 2.96 -18.62 -3.62
C GLU A 60 2.46 -19.46 -4.82
N THR A 61 1.44 -18.98 -5.52
CA THR A 61 0.87 -19.66 -6.70
C THR A 61 1.47 -19.07 -7.99
N PRO A 62 2.11 -19.87 -8.85
CA PRO A 62 2.70 -19.37 -10.10
C PRO A 62 1.67 -18.64 -10.99
N GLY A 63 1.94 -17.38 -11.30
CA GLY A 63 1.08 -16.55 -12.16
C GLY A 63 -0.07 -15.85 -11.44
N VAL A 64 -0.16 -15.95 -10.11
CA VAL A 64 -1.08 -15.19 -9.28
C VAL A 64 -0.32 -14.03 -8.64
N ASP A 65 -0.51 -12.83 -9.18
CA ASP A 65 0.12 -11.59 -8.70
C ASP A 65 -0.79 -10.90 -7.68
N GLN A 66 -1.01 -11.55 -6.53
CA GLN A 66 -1.88 -11.04 -5.45
C GLN A 66 -1.24 -11.22 -4.08
N ASP A 67 -1.44 -10.21 -3.24
CA ASP A 67 -0.89 -10.15 -1.89
C ASP A 67 -1.99 -9.90 -0.86
N LEU A 68 -1.83 -10.44 0.34
CA LEU A 68 -2.65 -10.09 1.49
C LEU A 68 -2.12 -8.82 2.15
N TRP A 69 -3.01 -7.85 2.33
CA TRP A 69 -2.75 -6.57 2.97
C TRP A 69 -3.68 -6.35 4.16
N LEU A 70 -3.17 -5.73 5.22
CA LEU A 70 -3.97 -5.09 6.26
C LEU A 70 -4.12 -3.61 5.93
N LEU A 71 -5.35 -3.16 5.71
CA LEU A 71 -5.67 -1.75 5.51
C LEU A 71 -6.40 -1.20 6.73
N TRP A 72 -6.08 0.02 7.14
CA TRP A 72 -6.75 0.64 8.29
C TRP A 72 -6.82 2.17 8.23
N THR A 73 -7.79 2.70 8.98
CA THR A 73 -7.93 4.12 9.29
C THR A 73 -8.07 4.31 10.79
N GLY A 74 -7.71 5.51 11.28
CA GLY A 74 -7.75 5.82 12.70
C GLY A 74 -6.72 5.05 13.53
N THR A 75 -6.79 5.22 14.85
CA THR A 75 -5.87 4.59 15.81
C THR A 75 -6.60 4.14 17.06
N GLY A 76 -5.99 3.23 17.83
CA GLY A 76 -6.51 2.76 19.12
C GLY A 76 -7.95 2.23 19.02
N ALA A 77 -8.83 2.71 19.91
CA ALA A 77 -10.22 2.27 19.99
C ALA A 77 -11.10 2.70 18.80
N HIS A 78 -10.65 3.67 18.00
CA HIS A 78 -11.36 4.16 16.82
C HIS A 78 -10.86 3.55 15.52
N ARG A 79 -9.95 2.58 15.60
CA ARG A 79 -9.40 1.92 14.43
C ARG A 79 -10.48 1.12 13.69
N VAL A 80 -10.63 1.39 12.41
CA VAL A 80 -11.36 0.54 11.47
C VAL A 80 -10.34 -0.12 10.55
N TYR A 81 -10.46 -1.44 10.35
CA TYR A 81 -9.52 -2.19 9.53
C TYR A 81 -10.22 -3.20 8.61
N ARG A 82 -9.52 -3.62 7.56
CA ARG A 82 -9.87 -4.77 6.73
C ARG A 82 -8.63 -5.54 6.29
N LEU A 83 -8.80 -6.84 6.10
CA LEU A 83 -7.82 -7.69 5.42
C LEU A 83 -8.30 -7.88 3.98
N ALA A 84 -7.42 -7.68 3.02
CA ALA A 84 -7.78 -7.77 1.60
C ALA A 84 -6.67 -8.44 0.81
N VAL A 85 -7.06 -9.41 -0.04
CA VAL A 85 -6.20 -9.94 -1.09
C VAL A 85 -6.30 -8.99 -2.27
N LEU A 86 -5.22 -8.30 -2.60
CA LEU A 86 -5.17 -7.25 -3.60
C LEU A 86 -4.16 -7.58 -4.70
N PRO A 87 -4.45 -7.27 -5.97
CA PRO A 87 -3.50 -7.48 -7.05
C PRO A 87 -2.29 -6.55 -6.89
N LEU A 88 -1.13 -6.99 -7.36
CA LEU A 88 0.07 -6.16 -7.43
C LEU A 88 -0.11 -4.98 -8.40
N CYS A 89 0.51 -3.86 -8.07
CA CYS A 89 0.53 -2.68 -8.94
C CYS A 89 1.29 -2.98 -10.23
N PRO A 90 0.71 -2.69 -11.41
CA PRO A 90 1.33 -3.00 -12.70
C PRO A 90 2.50 -2.04 -13.06
N ALA A 91 2.76 -1.03 -12.23
CA ALA A 91 3.79 -0.03 -12.51
C ALA A 91 5.19 -0.64 -12.53
N ARG A 92 6.00 -0.19 -13.50
CA ARG A 92 7.40 -0.58 -13.65
C ARG A 92 8.31 0.54 -13.19
N LEU A 93 9.06 0.27 -12.13
CA LEU A 93 10.05 1.19 -11.56
C LEU A 93 11.37 1.02 -12.31
N ARG A 94 11.88 2.10 -12.88
CA ARG A 94 13.14 2.12 -13.62
C ARG A 94 14.21 2.80 -12.78
N ASN A 95 15.25 2.06 -12.43
CA ASN A 95 16.44 2.68 -11.86
C ASN A 95 17.39 3.07 -13.00
N LEU A 96 17.54 4.36 -13.24
CA LEU A 96 18.36 4.88 -14.33
C LEU A 96 19.86 4.65 -14.14
N ALA A 97 20.32 4.61 -12.88
CA ALA A 97 21.74 4.41 -12.56
C ALA A 97 22.16 2.96 -12.80
N THR A 98 21.35 1.99 -12.37
CA THR A 98 21.63 0.55 -12.52
C THR A 98 21.06 -0.05 -13.81
N ARG A 99 20.23 0.70 -14.54
CA ARG A 99 19.45 0.25 -15.71
C ARG A 99 18.56 -0.96 -15.42
N THR A 100 18.16 -1.14 -14.15
CA THR A 100 17.24 -2.22 -13.76
C THR A 100 15.79 -1.76 -13.86
N VAL A 101 14.92 -2.72 -14.12
CA VAL A 101 13.47 -2.54 -14.10
C VAL A 101 12.90 -3.51 -13.08
N THR A 102 12.17 -2.99 -12.10
CA THR A 102 11.46 -3.79 -11.10
C THR A 102 9.98 -3.45 -11.16
N LEU A 103 9.13 -4.36 -10.65
CA LEU A 103 7.72 -4.05 -10.44
C LEU A 103 7.57 -3.22 -9.15
N CYS A 104 6.51 -2.44 -9.08
CA CYS A 104 6.07 -1.86 -7.81
C CYS A 104 5.64 -2.98 -6.87
N ALA A 105 6.05 -2.90 -5.60
CA ALA A 105 5.77 -3.93 -4.60
C ALA A 105 4.46 -3.68 -3.83
N TYR A 106 3.73 -2.62 -4.16
CA TYR A 106 2.45 -2.29 -3.52
C TYR A 106 1.27 -2.86 -4.31
N PHE A 107 0.10 -2.90 -3.67
CA PHE A 107 -1.15 -3.26 -4.32
C PHE A 107 -1.60 -2.23 -5.36
N ASP A 108 -2.36 -2.67 -6.35
CA ASP A 108 -2.90 -1.80 -7.40
C ASP A 108 -3.77 -0.66 -6.82
N HIS A 109 -3.67 0.53 -7.41
CA HIS A 109 -4.30 1.77 -6.91
C HIS A 109 -3.83 2.23 -5.51
N HIS A 110 -2.62 1.85 -5.06
CA HIS A 110 -2.03 2.42 -3.85
C HIS A 110 -1.86 3.96 -3.93
N PRO A 111 -1.93 4.69 -2.80
CA PRO A 111 -1.79 6.14 -2.78
C PRO A 111 -0.35 6.63 -2.91
N ALA A 112 0.65 5.77 -2.68
CA ALA A 112 2.05 6.17 -2.77
C ALA A 112 2.40 6.66 -4.19
N PRO A 113 3.09 7.80 -4.36
CA PRO A 113 3.42 8.31 -5.68
C PRO A 113 4.50 7.45 -6.35
N HIS A 114 4.37 7.30 -7.67
CA HIS A 114 5.40 6.69 -8.50
C HIS A 114 6.49 7.70 -8.89
N SER A 115 7.68 7.23 -9.26
CA SER A 115 8.77 8.11 -9.71
C SER A 115 8.47 8.91 -10.98
N PHE A 116 7.44 8.53 -11.74
CA PHE A 116 6.95 9.27 -12.91
C PHE A 116 5.79 10.21 -12.58
N HIS A 117 5.28 10.18 -11.34
CA HIS A 117 4.38 11.21 -10.81
C HIS A 117 5.23 12.41 -10.40
N VAL A 118 5.52 13.27 -11.37
CA VAL A 118 6.16 14.57 -11.13
C VAL A 118 5.07 15.61 -11.08
N THR A 119 4.87 16.22 -9.91
CA THR A 119 4.12 17.47 -9.84
C THR A 119 4.92 18.53 -10.61
N ASP A 120 4.29 19.17 -11.59
CA ASP A 120 4.86 20.31 -12.32
C ASP A 120 4.06 21.56 -11.93
N PRO A 121 4.41 22.23 -10.81
CA PRO A 121 3.67 23.39 -10.33
C PRO A 121 3.64 24.53 -11.36
N LEU A 122 4.67 24.61 -12.22
CA LEU A 122 4.72 25.62 -13.29
C LEU A 122 3.75 25.27 -14.40
N GLY A 123 3.69 23.99 -14.81
CA GLY A 123 2.69 23.47 -15.73
C GLY A 123 1.27 23.73 -15.24
N ASP A 124 0.99 23.49 -13.95
CA ASP A 124 -0.32 23.73 -13.33
C ASP A 124 -0.71 25.21 -13.35
N LEU A 125 0.25 26.12 -13.10
CA LEU A 125 0.04 27.57 -13.18
C LEU A 125 -0.19 28.07 -14.61
N ILE A 126 0.48 27.49 -15.60
CA ILE A 126 0.32 27.84 -17.02
C ILE A 126 -1.01 27.29 -17.57
N ALA A 127 -1.45 26.11 -17.10
CA ALA A 127 -2.70 25.48 -17.47
C ALA A 127 -3.93 26.06 -16.74
N SER A 128 -3.71 26.75 -15.62
CA SER A 128 -4.75 27.52 -14.95
C SER A 128 -5.16 28.68 -15.86
N PRO A 129 -6.44 28.76 -16.29
CA PRO A 129 -6.87 29.88 -17.08
C PRO A 129 -6.81 31.13 -16.21
N ASP A 130 -5.81 31.96 -16.46
CA ASP A 130 -5.76 33.34 -15.97
C ASP A 130 -7.00 34.04 -16.54
N GLY A 131 -8.02 34.15 -15.69
CA GLY A 131 -9.37 34.52 -16.08
C GLY A 131 -10.14 35.11 -14.92
N THR A 132 -9.47 35.93 -14.10
CA THR A 132 -10.17 36.96 -13.34
C THR A 132 -10.19 38.23 -14.19
N ASP A 133 -11.17 38.29 -15.10
CA ASP A 133 -11.67 39.57 -15.59
C ASP A 133 -12.57 40.11 -14.46
N GLU A 134 -12.03 41.00 -13.63
CA GLU A 134 -12.78 41.71 -12.58
C GLU A 134 -13.65 42.80 -13.25
N PRO A 135 -14.93 42.99 -12.84
CA PRO A 135 -15.89 43.87 -13.52
C PRO A 135 -15.59 45.37 -13.44
#